data_AF-A0A7C1AID8-F1
#
_entry.id   AF-A0A7C1AID8-F1
#
_cell.length_a   1.000
_cell.length_b   1.000
_cell.length_c   1.000
_cell.angle_alpha   90.00
_cell.angle_beta   90.00
_cell.angle_gamma   90.00
#
_symmetry.space_group_name_H-M   'P 1'
#
loop_
_entity.id
_entity.type
_entity.pdbx_description
1 polymer ?
#
loop_
_entity_poly.entity_id
_entity_poly.type
_entity_poly.pdbx_seq_one_letter_code
_entity_poly.pdbx_strand_id
1 'polypeptide(L)'
;MKKALCLSLFAFGAAFAQTPSFAAGPEIRTTKCIYITGKSVKTNVPCTVKVYARAKSATEEWEWDNGTRTVVKMSDKGISVNGREAEERNASKVTDMEAYCYGIKATDEVYCWGK
;
A
#
# COMPACT_ATOMS: atom_id res chain seq x y z
N MET A 1 -32.93 -29.84 -62.55
CA MET A 1 -32.93 -29.91 -61.07
C MET A 1 -31.52 -30.11 -60.55
N LYS A 2 -30.89 -29.07 -59.99
CA LYS A 2 -29.80 -29.07 -58.98
C LYS A 2 -29.10 -27.71 -58.96
N LYS A 3 -28.67 -27.31 -57.76
CA LYS A 3 -27.85 -26.15 -57.34
C LYS A 3 -28.64 -24.92 -56.88
N ALA A 4 -28.67 -24.72 -55.56
CA ALA A 4 -27.88 -23.68 -54.91
C ALA A 4 -27.96 -23.86 -53.38
N LEU A 5 -26.80 -24.06 -52.75
CA LEU A 5 -26.62 -23.74 -51.34
C LEU A 5 -26.80 -22.23 -51.17
N CYS A 6 -27.44 -21.80 -50.09
CA CYS A 6 -26.97 -20.62 -49.38
C CYS A 6 -27.28 -20.76 -47.88
N LEU A 7 -26.20 -20.99 -47.13
CA LEU A 7 -26.08 -20.78 -45.70
C LEU A 7 -26.39 -19.32 -45.36
N SER A 8 -27.21 -19.09 -44.34
CA SER A 8 -27.12 -17.88 -43.54
C SER A 8 -27.06 -18.29 -42.07
N LEU A 9 -25.82 -18.33 -41.56
CA LEU A 9 -25.51 -18.55 -40.16
C LEU A 9 -26.04 -17.40 -39.31
N PHE A 10 -26.46 -17.81 -38.12
CA PHE A 10 -26.95 -17.00 -37.02
C PHE A 10 -25.96 -15.90 -36.59
N ALA A 11 -26.57 -14.80 -36.17
CA ALA A 11 -25.95 -13.68 -35.49
C ALA A 11 -25.00 -14.12 -34.37
N PHE A 12 -23.75 -13.65 -34.43
CA PHE A 12 -22.90 -13.53 -33.25
C PHE A 12 -22.78 -12.05 -32.94
N GLY A 13 -23.63 -11.60 -32.01
CA GLY A 13 -23.45 -10.34 -31.32
C GLY A 13 -22.05 -10.34 -30.70
N ALA A 14 -21.25 -9.33 -31.07
CA ALA A 14 -20.00 -9.04 -30.40
C ALA A 14 -20.35 -8.61 -28.96
N ALA A 15 -20.42 -9.60 -28.07
CA ALA A 15 -20.46 -9.38 -26.64
C ALA A 15 -19.16 -8.65 -26.28
N PHE A 16 -19.29 -7.38 -25.94
CA PHE A 16 -18.29 -6.64 -25.19
C PHE A 16 -18.15 -7.35 -23.84
N ALA A 17 -17.30 -8.37 -23.80
CA ALA A 17 -16.78 -8.91 -22.55
C ALA A 17 -15.86 -7.83 -21.97
N GLN A 18 -16.46 -6.86 -21.27
CA GLN A 18 -15.74 -6.03 -20.32
C GLN A 18 -15.21 -6.98 -19.26
N THR A 19 -13.97 -7.43 -19.43
CA THR A 19 -13.25 -8.09 -18.34
C THR A 19 -13.26 -7.11 -17.17
N PRO A 20 -13.75 -7.50 -15.97
CA PRO A 20 -13.53 -6.68 -14.80
C PRO A 20 -12.01 -6.59 -14.64
N SER A 21 -11.48 -5.39 -14.81
CA SER A 21 -10.13 -5.06 -14.35
C SER A 21 -10.10 -5.47 -12.88
N PHE A 22 -9.36 -6.53 -12.59
CA PHE A 22 -9.03 -6.86 -11.21
C PHE A 22 -8.29 -5.65 -10.69
N ALA A 23 -8.97 -4.82 -9.89
CA ALA A 23 -8.28 -3.90 -9.01
C ALA A 23 -7.35 -4.78 -8.18
N ALA A 24 -6.06 -4.77 -8.52
CA ALA A 24 -5.05 -5.44 -7.73
C ALA A 24 -5.27 -4.99 -6.29
N GLY A 25 -5.64 -5.93 -5.42
CA GLY A 25 -5.91 -5.64 -4.01
C GLY A 25 -4.68 -5.03 -3.34
N PRO A 26 -4.80 -4.61 -2.07
CA PRO A 26 -3.62 -4.13 -1.36
C PRO A 26 -2.53 -5.20 -1.36
N GLU A 27 -1.29 -4.75 -1.51
CA GLU A 27 -0.14 -5.58 -1.18
C GLU A 27 -0.12 -5.76 0.34
N ILE A 28 -0.10 -6.99 0.83
CA ILE A 28 -0.09 -7.28 2.27
C ILE A 28 1.25 -7.94 2.61
N ARG A 29 1.98 -7.37 3.56
CA ARG A 29 3.24 -7.89 4.08
C ARG A 29 3.20 -8.02 5.59
N THR A 30 3.74 -9.11 6.11
CA THR A 30 4.03 -9.24 7.54
C THR A 30 5.54 -9.10 7.72
N THR A 31 5.96 -8.14 8.53
CA THR A 31 7.37 -7.74 8.68
C THR A 31 7.67 -7.34 10.14
N LYS A 32 8.87 -6.84 10.36
CA LYS A 32 9.27 -6.19 11.60
C LYS A 32 9.17 -4.67 11.43
N CYS A 33 8.53 -4.02 12.39
CA CYS A 33 8.42 -2.57 12.49
C CYS A 33 9.25 -2.03 13.65
N ILE A 34 9.51 -0.73 13.58
CA ILE A 34 10.17 0.05 14.61
C ILE A 34 9.30 1.27 14.87
N TYR A 35 9.13 1.64 16.14
CA TYR A 35 8.57 2.94 16.48
C TYR A 35 9.40 3.61 17.56
N ILE A 36 9.57 4.92 17.40
CA ILE A 36 10.30 5.80 18.30
C ILE A 36 9.33 6.92 18.71
N THR A 37 9.11 7.07 20.01
CA THR A 37 8.25 8.12 20.58
C THR A 37 8.90 8.68 21.83
N GLY A 38 9.50 9.87 21.72
CA GLY A 38 10.28 10.47 22.80
C GLY A 38 11.45 9.57 23.21
N LYS A 39 11.46 9.11 24.47
CA LYS A 39 12.49 8.18 24.98
C LYS A 39 12.19 6.71 24.74
N SER A 40 10.99 6.39 24.25
CA SER A 40 10.59 4.99 24.00
C SER A 40 11.01 4.57 22.60
N VAL A 41 11.82 3.52 22.52
CA VAL A 41 12.20 2.88 21.27
C VAL A 41 11.72 1.44 21.35
N LYS A 42 10.85 1.02 20.43
CA LYS A 42 10.54 -0.39 20.23
C LYS A 42 11.03 -0.82 18.86
N THR A 43 11.89 -1.83 18.86
CA THR A 43 12.47 -2.42 17.64
C THR A 43 11.95 -3.83 17.44
N ASN A 44 12.01 -4.31 16.20
CA ASN A 44 11.64 -5.69 15.84
C ASN A 44 10.20 -6.10 16.23
N VAL A 45 9.27 -5.13 16.29
CA VAL A 45 7.87 -5.39 16.63
C VAL A 45 7.19 -6.04 15.42
N PRO A 46 6.59 -7.23 15.55
CA PRO A 46 5.82 -7.81 14.46
C PRO A 46 4.69 -6.87 14.03
N CYS A 47 4.55 -6.64 12.74
CA CYS A 47 3.49 -5.81 12.19
C CYS A 47 3.05 -6.31 10.81
N THR A 48 1.79 -6.08 10.49
CA THR A 48 1.26 -6.30 9.14
C THR A 48 1.04 -4.96 8.46
N VAL A 49 1.64 -4.78 7.29
CA VAL A 49 1.53 -3.59 6.46
C VAL A 49 0.69 -3.92 5.24
N LYS A 50 -0.35 -3.12 4.99
CA LYS A 50 -1.16 -3.17 3.78
C LYS A 50 -0.90 -1.92 2.96
N VAL A 51 -0.38 -2.08 1.75
CA VAL A 51 -0.06 -0.97 0.84
C VAL A 51 -1.12 -0.90 -0.26
N TYR A 52 -1.83 0.23 -0.28
CA TYR A 52 -2.81 0.61 -1.27
C TYR A 52 -2.20 1.63 -2.22
N ALA A 53 -1.48 1.14 -3.23
CA ALA A 53 -0.88 1.99 -4.25
C ALA A 53 -1.94 2.49 -5.25
N ARG A 54 -1.87 3.78 -5.60
CA ARG A 54 -2.67 4.44 -6.63
C ARG A 54 -1.72 5.23 -7.55
N ALA A 55 -2.21 5.65 -8.72
CA ALA A 55 -1.37 6.28 -9.75
C ALA A 55 -0.53 7.49 -9.28
N LYS A 56 -0.98 8.24 -8.27
CA LYS A 56 -0.29 9.43 -7.73
C LYS A 56 -0.26 9.49 -6.20
N SER A 57 -0.61 8.39 -5.53
CA SER A 57 -0.70 8.36 -4.08
C SER A 57 -0.57 6.93 -3.59
N ALA A 58 -0.20 6.78 -2.33
CA ALA A 58 -0.22 5.49 -1.65
C ALA A 58 -0.81 5.68 -0.25
N THR A 59 -1.50 4.67 0.24
CA THR A 59 -1.90 4.56 1.64
C THR A 59 -1.33 3.28 2.20
N GLU A 60 -0.65 3.37 3.33
CA GLU A 60 -0.19 2.20 4.07
C GLU A 60 -0.97 2.11 5.37
N GLU A 61 -1.53 0.95 5.65
CA GLU A 61 -2.17 0.64 6.92
C GLU A 61 -1.33 -0.40 7.66
N TRP A 62 -0.82 -0.03 8.82
CA TRP A 62 0.05 -0.87 9.63
C TRP A 62 -0.75 -1.32 10.85
N GLU A 63 -0.82 -2.62 11.05
CA GLU A 63 -1.39 -3.24 12.25
C GLU A 63 -0.24 -3.78 13.10
N TRP A 64 -0.09 -3.24 14.31
CA TRP A 64 0.96 -3.61 15.26
C TRP A 64 0.55 -4.84 16.07
N ASP A 65 1.52 -5.52 16.69
CA ASP A 65 1.30 -6.71 17.54
C ASP A 65 0.26 -6.52 18.66
N ASN A 66 0.17 -5.31 19.20
CA ASN A 66 -0.79 -4.93 20.23
C ASN A 66 -2.18 -4.53 19.69
N GLY A 67 -2.42 -4.70 18.38
CA GLY A 67 -3.67 -4.32 17.70
C GLY A 67 -3.82 -2.82 17.41
N THR A 68 -2.85 -2.00 17.79
CA THR A 68 -2.82 -0.58 17.39
C THR A 68 -2.73 -0.49 15.86
N ARG A 69 -3.18 0.64 15.30
CA ARG A 69 -3.05 0.92 13.87
C ARG A 69 -2.32 2.23 13.60
N THR A 70 -1.45 2.21 12.60
CA THR A 70 -0.81 3.41 12.03
C THR A 70 -1.19 3.52 10.56
N VAL A 71 -1.62 4.71 10.13
CA VAL A 71 -1.98 4.98 8.74
C VAL A 71 -1.04 6.01 8.14
N VAL A 72 -0.27 5.61 7.14
CA VAL A 72 0.58 6.50 6.36
C VAL A 72 -0.13 6.85 5.06
N LYS A 73 -0.24 8.14 4.74
CA LYS A 73 -0.78 8.60 3.45
C LYS A 73 0.30 9.40 2.74
N MET A 74 0.59 9.02 1.52
CA MET A 74 1.55 9.66 0.63
C MET A 74 0.83 10.18 -0.61
N SER A 75 1.07 11.44 -0.97
CA SER A 75 0.50 12.09 -2.14
C SER A 75 1.43 13.18 -2.66
N ASP A 76 1.05 13.82 -3.77
CA ASP A 76 1.67 15.03 -4.28
C ASP A 76 1.68 16.20 -3.29
N LYS A 77 0.73 16.21 -2.34
CA LYS A 77 0.65 17.21 -1.26
C LYS A 77 1.59 16.93 -0.09
N GLY A 78 2.28 15.79 -0.09
CA GLY A 78 3.19 15.38 0.98
C GLY A 78 2.75 14.09 1.68
N ILE A 79 3.37 13.85 2.84
CA ILE A 79 3.23 12.64 3.64
C ILE A 79 2.54 12.98 4.96
N SER A 80 1.67 12.10 5.42
CA SER A 80 1.12 12.16 6.78
C SER A 80 1.10 10.80 7.43
N VAL A 81 1.26 10.77 8.75
CA VAL A 81 1.13 9.57 9.58
C VAL A 81 0.06 9.86 10.64
N ASN A 82 -0.99 9.05 10.68
CA ASN A 82 -2.17 9.25 11.53
C ASN A 82 -2.76 10.67 11.40
N GLY A 83 -2.74 11.23 10.19
CA GLY A 83 -3.25 12.57 9.88
C GLY A 83 -2.32 13.73 10.27
N ARG A 84 -1.15 13.45 10.86
CA ARG A 84 -0.14 14.45 11.21
C ARG A 84 0.89 14.56 10.11
N GLU A 85 1.33 15.78 9.80
CA GLU A 85 2.32 16.02 8.75
C GLU A 85 3.64 15.31 9.08
N ALA A 86 4.16 14.60 8.09
CA ALA A 86 5.33 13.75 8.22
C ALA A 86 6.28 13.93 7.03
N GLU A 87 7.47 13.37 7.17
CA GLU A 87 8.46 13.28 6.11
C GLU A 87 9.16 11.92 6.12
N GLU A 88 9.61 11.49 4.95
CA GLU A 88 10.42 10.27 4.84
C GLU A 88 11.78 10.52 5.51
N ARG A 89 12.21 9.56 6.33
CA ARG A 89 13.50 9.59 7.04
C ARG A 89 14.40 8.52 6.45
N ASN A 90 15.69 8.82 6.38
CA ASN A 90 16.68 7.84 5.99
C ASN A 90 16.79 6.74 7.07
N ALA A 91 16.46 5.50 6.71
CA ALA A 91 16.44 4.37 7.63
C ALA A 91 17.80 4.11 8.29
N SER A 92 18.92 4.26 7.57
CA SER A 92 20.27 4.01 8.11
C SER A 92 20.67 4.97 9.24
N LYS A 93 19.95 6.08 9.42
CA LYS A 93 20.15 7.01 10.55
C LYS A 93 19.29 6.66 11.76
N VAL A 94 18.36 5.73 11.61
CA VAL A 94 17.29 5.43 12.59
C VAL A 94 17.32 3.95 13.01
N THR A 95 17.81 3.07 12.14
CA THR A 95 17.82 1.61 12.35
C THR A 95 18.94 0.92 11.55
N ASP A 96 19.39 -0.23 12.04
CA ASP A 96 20.31 -1.15 11.35
C ASP A 96 19.64 -2.01 10.25
N MET A 97 18.34 -1.80 10.01
CA MET A 97 17.54 -2.53 9.02
C MET A 97 17.28 -1.68 7.77
N GLU A 98 17.25 -2.29 6.58
CA GLU A 98 16.70 -1.63 5.40
C GLU A 98 15.18 -1.45 5.59
N ALA A 99 14.73 -0.20 5.74
CA ALA A 99 13.36 0.10 6.15
C ALA A 99 12.81 1.32 5.40
N TYR A 100 11.48 1.40 5.32
CA TYR A 100 10.78 2.63 5.01
C TYR A 100 10.46 3.33 6.32
N CYS A 101 10.91 4.57 6.50
CA CYS A 101 10.76 5.32 7.74
C CYS A 101 10.05 6.66 7.52
N TYR A 102 9.12 7.00 8.41
CA TYR A 102 8.35 8.24 8.39
C TYR A 102 8.44 8.93 9.75
N GLY A 103 8.91 10.16 9.77
CA GLY A 103 9.01 11.00 10.96
C GLY A 103 7.92 12.06 10.97
N ILE A 104 7.26 12.26 12.12
CA ILE A 104 6.33 13.39 12.29
C ILE A 104 7.14 14.68 12.35
N LYS A 105 6.73 15.74 11.65
CA LYS A 105 7.51 17.01 11.65
C LYS A 105 7.43 17.77 12.98
N ALA A 106 6.27 17.70 13.64
CA ALA A 106 6.00 18.45 14.86
C ALA A 106 6.59 17.82 16.14
N THR A 107 7.12 16.60 16.07
CA THR A 107 7.60 15.81 17.23
C THR A 107 8.72 14.88 16.83
N ASP A 108 9.52 14.39 17.78
CA ASP A 108 10.57 13.39 17.52
C ASP A 108 10.03 11.96 17.34
N GLU A 109 8.83 11.81 16.78
CA GLU A 109 8.22 10.50 16.54
C GLU A 109 8.64 9.94 15.18
N VAL A 110 9.05 8.68 15.14
CA VAL A 110 9.45 8.00 13.90
C VAL A 110 8.85 6.59 13.86
N TYR A 111 8.31 6.23 12.71
CA TYR A 111 7.70 4.93 12.43
C TYR A 111 8.39 4.30 11.24
N CYS A 112 8.85 3.06 11.35
CA CYS A 112 9.48 2.33 10.26
C CYS A 112 8.95 0.91 10.07
N TRP A 113 8.98 0.40 8.85
CA TRP A 113 8.73 -1.01 8.53
C TRP A 113 9.77 -1.57 7.56
N GLY A 114 10.11 -2.86 7.71
CA GLY A 114 11.17 -3.52 6.92
C GLY A 114 10.81 -3.66 5.45
N LYS A 115 11.73 -3.25 4.57
CA LYS A 115 11.60 -3.26 3.12
C LYS A 115 11.73 -4.67 2.52
#